data_AF-A0A1H1PBS7-F1
#
_entry.id   AF-A0A1H1PBS7-F1
#
_cell.length_a   1.000
_cell.length_b   1.000
_cell.length_c   1.000
_cell.angle_alpha   90.00
_cell.angle_beta   90.00
_cell.angle_gamma   90.00
#
_symmetry.space_group_name_H-M   'P 1'
#
loop_
_entity.id
_entity.type
_entity.pdbx_description
1 polymer ?
#
loop_
_entity_poly.entity_id
_entity_poly.type
_entity_poly.pdbx_seq_one_letter_code
_entity_poly.pdbx_strand_id
1 'polypeptide(L)'
;MTTRTRILTGITTTGTPHLGNYAGAIRPAILASRDSNADSFYFLADYHALIKCDDPLRIQRSRLEIAATWLAGGLDVDRVTFYRQSDIPEIPELTWLLTCVAAKGLLNRAHAYKASVDKNVEGGEDPDAGITMGLYSYPVLMAADILMFNAHKVPVGRDQIQHVEMARDIGQRFNHLFGQGKEFFAMPEALIEESVATLPGLDGRKMSKSYDNTIPLFTSAKDMKDAISRIVTDSRAPGEAKDPDNSHLFTLYQAFATSEQAAGFRDELLGGLGWGEAKNRLFQLLDGELGEKRERYHELIARPADLEDILQTGAQKARKVATPFLAQLREAVGLRSFVNQVQVAETGKKKAAKAARFVSFREDDSFRFRLLAADGEQLLLSRNFADGKAAGAVTKQLQSGQALDIRPEARAFSVWLDGACVADSPEFADDAARDAAIEALRVALTPVQD
;
A
#
# COMPACT_ATOMS: atom_id res chain seq x y z
N MET A 1 11.49 21.63 1.30
CA MET A 1 11.39 20.89 2.56
C MET A 1 12.02 19.53 2.32
N THR A 2 13.06 19.17 3.06
CA THR A 2 13.65 17.84 2.96
C THR A 2 12.59 16.82 3.37
N THR A 3 12.12 16.02 2.41
CA THR A 3 11.11 14.98 2.65
C THR A 3 11.75 13.91 3.52
N ARG A 4 11.42 13.90 4.82
CA ARG A 4 11.86 12.84 5.75
C ARG A 4 11.39 11.49 5.23
N THR A 5 12.21 10.47 5.41
CA THR A 5 11.88 9.11 5.01
C THR A 5 10.92 8.52 6.03
N ARG A 6 9.66 8.34 5.64
CA ARG A 6 8.68 7.62 6.46
C ARG A 6 8.99 6.13 6.52
N ILE A 7 9.17 5.63 7.73
CA ILE A 7 9.47 4.23 8.04
C ILE A 7 8.30 3.68 8.87
N LEU A 8 7.74 2.54 8.50
CA LEU A 8 6.62 1.93 9.22
C LEU A 8 6.94 0.50 9.65
N THR A 9 6.83 0.23 10.94
CA THR A 9 7.12 -1.07 11.56
C THR A 9 5.90 -1.60 12.28
N GLY A 10 5.40 -2.76 11.84
CA GLY A 10 4.35 -3.51 12.52
C GLY A 10 4.90 -4.46 13.56
N ILE A 11 4.34 -4.42 14.76
CA ILE A 11 4.76 -5.22 15.91
C ILE A 11 3.66 -6.23 16.23
N THR A 12 3.95 -7.52 16.04
CA THR A 12 2.97 -8.58 16.26
C THR A 12 2.67 -8.77 17.74
N THR A 13 1.38 -8.85 18.10
CA THR A 13 0.95 -8.94 19.51
C THR A 13 0.50 -10.33 19.94
N THR A 14 1.32 -11.37 19.71
CA THR A 14 0.97 -12.77 20.06
C THR A 14 1.78 -13.39 21.22
N GLY A 15 2.49 -12.57 22.01
CA GLY A 15 2.95 -12.91 23.36
C GLY A 15 4.11 -12.04 23.86
N THR A 16 4.60 -12.34 25.06
CA THR A 16 5.66 -11.60 25.78
C THR A 16 7.03 -11.59 25.07
N PRO A 17 7.69 -10.44 24.86
CA PRO A 17 9.02 -10.40 24.26
C PRO A 17 10.09 -11.15 25.06
N HIS A 18 11.06 -11.74 24.36
CA HIS A 18 12.26 -12.36 24.92
C HIS A 18 13.54 -11.65 24.45
N LEU A 19 14.68 -12.03 25.02
CA LEU A 19 15.99 -11.40 24.73
C LEU A 19 16.33 -11.37 23.24
N GLY A 20 16.00 -12.45 22.52
CA GLY A 20 16.11 -12.53 21.06
C GLY A 20 15.31 -11.45 20.31
N ASN A 21 14.09 -11.11 20.75
CA ASN A 21 13.33 -10.01 20.14
C ASN A 21 13.95 -8.65 20.44
N TYR A 22 14.49 -8.49 21.66
CA TYR A 22 15.11 -7.23 22.06
C TYR A 22 16.36 -6.93 21.25
N ALA A 23 17.34 -7.84 21.24
CA ALA A 23 18.57 -7.65 20.47
C ALA A 23 18.30 -7.64 18.95
N GLY A 24 17.33 -8.44 18.51
CA GLY A 24 17.09 -8.69 17.09
C GLY A 24 16.18 -7.69 16.38
N ALA A 25 15.35 -6.96 17.10
CA ALA A 25 14.37 -6.07 16.47
C ALA A 25 14.12 -4.80 17.28
N ILE A 26 13.85 -4.92 18.58
CA ILE A 26 13.41 -3.77 19.40
C ILE A 26 14.55 -2.77 19.57
N ARG A 27 15.74 -3.21 20.01
CA ARG A 27 16.90 -2.33 20.23
C ARG A 27 17.37 -1.66 18.94
N PRO A 28 17.59 -2.39 17.82
CA PRO A 28 17.93 -1.76 16.53
C PRO A 28 16.86 -0.75 16.07
N ALA A 29 15.58 -1.10 16.15
CA ALA A 29 14.50 -0.21 15.74
C ALA A 29 14.44 1.07 16.58
N ILE A 30 14.62 0.97 17.91
CA ILE A 30 14.67 2.14 18.80
C ILE A 30 15.88 3.03 18.43
N LEU A 31 17.04 2.45 18.16
CA LEU A 31 18.22 3.20 17.74
C LEU A 31 18.00 3.90 16.38
N ALA A 32 17.49 3.17 15.39
CA ALA A 32 17.16 3.72 14.07
C ALA A 32 16.12 4.85 14.15
N SER A 33 15.17 4.74 15.09
CA SER A 33 14.15 5.77 15.31
C SER A 33 14.72 7.12 15.77
N ARG A 34 16.01 7.20 16.13
CA ARG A 34 16.72 8.42 16.54
C ARG A 34 17.36 9.20 15.38
N ASP A 35 17.33 8.68 14.15
CA ASP A 35 17.79 9.44 12.98
C ASP A 35 16.87 10.64 12.69
N SER A 36 17.42 11.86 12.63
CA SER A 36 16.64 13.08 12.33
C SER A 36 15.98 13.10 10.95
N ASN A 37 16.42 12.27 10.02
CA ASN A 37 15.84 12.11 8.69
C ASN A 37 14.70 11.08 8.64
N ALA A 38 14.50 10.31 9.71
CA ALA A 38 13.43 9.31 9.81
C ALA A 38 12.13 9.93 10.35
N ASP A 39 11.01 9.58 9.71
CA ASP A 39 9.65 9.78 10.22
C ASP A 39 9.07 8.40 10.57
N SER A 40 9.33 7.93 11.79
CA SER A 40 9.07 6.54 12.17
C SER A 40 7.67 6.34 12.77
N PHE A 41 6.99 5.31 12.26
CA PHE A 41 5.70 4.81 12.73
C PHE A 41 5.89 3.41 13.28
N TYR A 42 5.44 3.19 14.51
CA TYR A 42 5.43 1.88 15.16
C TYR A 42 4.00 1.57 15.56
N PHE A 43 3.52 0.38 15.24
CA PHE A 43 2.16 0.01 15.62
C PHE A 43 2.05 -1.41 16.15
N LEU A 44 1.18 -1.57 17.16
CA LEU A 44 0.79 -2.86 17.67
C LEU A 44 -0.25 -3.47 16.73
N ALA A 45 0.13 -4.51 16.00
CA ALA A 45 -0.69 -5.17 14.97
C ALA A 45 -1.73 -6.11 15.60
N ASP A 46 -2.66 -5.54 16.37
CA ASP A 46 -3.62 -6.28 17.19
C ASP A 46 -4.81 -6.84 16.41
N TYR A 47 -5.18 -6.29 15.25
CA TYR A 47 -6.11 -7.00 14.34
C TYR A 47 -5.46 -8.23 13.71
N HIS A 48 -4.16 -8.15 13.34
CA HIS A 48 -3.44 -9.32 12.82
C HIS A 48 -3.30 -10.44 13.86
N ALA A 49 -3.28 -10.12 15.15
CA ALA A 49 -3.21 -11.12 16.21
C ALA A 49 -4.43 -12.06 16.24
N LEU A 50 -5.61 -11.57 15.83
CA LEU A 50 -6.86 -12.35 15.78
C LEU A 50 -6.78 -13.54 14.80
N ILE A 51 -5.85 -13.52 13.85
CA ILE A 51 -5.68 -14.60 12.87
C ILE A 51 -5.01 -15.83 13.50
N LYS A 52 -4.15 -15.62 14.51
CA LYS A 52 -3.28 -16.65 15.08
C LYS A 52 -3.63 -17.00 16.53
N CYS A 53 -4.47 -16.20 17.18
CA CYS A 53 -4.80 -16.33 18.59
C CYS A 53 -6.31 -16.15 18.76
N ASP A 54 -6.95 -17.15 19.35
CA ASP A 54 -8.37 -17.19 19.68
C ASP A 54 -8.63 -16.81 21.15
N ASP A 55 -7.61 -16.81 22.01
CA ASP A 55 -7.68 -16.35 23.41
C ASP A 55 -7.63 -14.81 23.53
N PRO A 56 -8.75 -14.15 23.90
CA PRO A 56 -8.81 -12.69 24.02
C PRO A 56 -7.96 -12.14 25.17
N LEU A 57 -7.84 -12.87 26.28
CA LEU A 57 -7.04 -12.44 27.43
C LEU A 57 -5.55 -12.46 27.08
N ARG A 58 -5.12 -13.45 26.30
CA ARG A 58 -3.75 -13.49 25.78
C ARG A 58 -3.44 -12.32 24.85
N ILE A 59 -4.36 -11.94 23.97
CA ILE A 59 -4.18 -10.77 23.10
C ILE A 59 -4.09 -9.49 23.93
N GLN A 60 -5.02 -9.30 24.89
CA GLN A 60 -5.01 -8.13 25.78
C GLN A 60 -3.70 -8.01 26.55
N ARG A 61 -3.26 -9.10 27.21
CA ARG A 61 -2.01 -9.13 27.96
C ARG A 61 -0.80 -8.84 27.06
N SER A 62 -0.75 -9.48 25.90
CA SER A 62 0.34 -9.32 24.94
C SER A 62 0.48 -7.88 24.44
N ARG A 63 -0.64 -7.20 24.14
CA ARG A 63 -0.64 -5.78 23.76
C ARG A 63 -0.01 -4.90 24.85
N LEU A 64 -0.41 -5.12 26.10
CA LEU A 64 0.11 -4.40 27.27
C LEU A 64 1.62 -4.63 27.45
N GLU A 65 2.05 -5.91 27.49
CA GLU A 65 3.45 -6.28 27.71
C GLU A 65 4.37 -5.77 26.60
N ILE A 66 3.92 -5.82 25.34
CA ILE A 66 4.71 -5.31 24.22
C ILE A 66 4.79 -3.79 24.26
N ALA A 67 3.69 -3.09 24.51
CA ALA A 67 3.71 -1.63 24.64
C ALA A 67 4.70 -1.19 25.72
N ALA A 68 4.59 -1.78 26.91
CA ALA A 68 5.51 -1.52 28.02
C ALA A 68 6.95 -1.86 27.65
N THR A 69 7.18 -2.95 26.91
CA THR A 69 8.52 -3.36 26.49
C THR A 69 9.21 -2.32 25.60
N TRP A 70 8.50 -1.80 24.59
CA TRP A 70 9.07 -0.82 23.67
C TRP A 70 9.38 0.51 24.38
N LEU A 71 8.48 0.95 25.26
CA LEU A 71 8.68 2.16 26.07
C LEU A 71 9.83 2.01 27.08
N ALA A 72 9.88 0.88 27.79
CA ALA A 72 10.99 0.55 28.67
C ALA A 72 12.32 0.41 27.92
N GLY A 73 12.29 -0.04 26.67
CA GLY A 73 13.44 -0.07 25.78
C GLY A 73 13.97 1.32 25.38
N GLY A 74 13.21 2.39 25.65
CA GLY A 74 13.58 3.77 25.35
C GLY A 74 13.04 4.28 24.02
N LEU A 75 11.91 3.75 23.53
CA LEU A 75 11.20 4.34 22.39
C LEU A 75 10.66 5.73 22.77
N ASP A 76 11.13 6.77 22.07
CA ASP A 76 10.72 8.15 22.29
C ASP A 76 9.42 8.46 21.53
N VAL A 77 8.30 8.46 22.24
CA VAL A 77 6.96 8.70 21.69
C VAL A 77 6.68 10.16 21.32
N ASP A 78 7.52 11.10 21.73
CA ASP A 78 7.42 12.49 21.27
C ASP A 78 7.98 12.61 19.85
N ARG A 79 9.00 11.81 19.54
CA ARG A 79 9.65 11.73 18.24
C ARG A 79 8.92 10.85 17.23
N VAL A 80 8.39 9.71 17.66
CA VAL A 80 7.77 8.72 16.77
C VAL A 80 6.24 8.75 16.87
N THR A 81 5.55 8.15 15.89
CA THR A 81 4.12 7.85 16.01
C THR A 81 3.95 6.41 16.47
N PHE A 82 3.54 6.21 17.73
CA PHE A 82 3.37 4.89 18.34
C PHE A 82 1.91 4.61 18.74
N TYR A 83 1.26 3.62 18.13
CA TYR A 83 -0.20 3.42 18.27
C TYR A 83 -0.62 1.95 18.20
N ARG A 84 -1.89 1.65 18.49
CA ARG A 84 -2.50 0.34 18.22
C ARG A 84 -3.22 0.36 16.89
N GLN A 85 -3.12 -0.72 16.12
CA GLN A 85 -3.84 -0.86 14.86
C GLN A 85 -5.35 -0.65 15.05
N SER A 86 -5.91 -1.22 16.12
CA SER A 86 -7.33 -1.11 16.47
C SER A 86 -7.81 0.31 16.80
N ASP A 87 -6.91 1.25 17.10
CA ASP A 87 -7.27 2.65 17.41
C ASP A 87 -7.42 3.52 16.15
N ILE A 88 -7.13 2.96 14.97
CA ILE A 88 -7.21 3.64 13.68
C ILE A 88 -8.41 3.08 12.89
N PRO A 89 -9.63 3.61 13.09
CA PRO A 89 -10.84 3.10 12.42
C PRO A 89 -10.79 3.26 10.89
N GLU A 90 -9.88 4.09 10.38
CA GLU A 90 -9.64 4.26 8.95
C GLU A 90 -9.01 3.01 8.29
N ILE A 91 -8.26 2.19 9.05
CA ILE A 91 -7.55 1.01 8.51
C ILE A 91 -8.51 -0.08 8.01
N PRO A 92 -9.53 -0.51 8.77
CA PRO A 92 -10.53 -1.46 8.26
C PRO A 92 -11.26 -0.96 7.01
N GLU A 93 -11.59 0.33 6.95
CA GLU A 93 -12.25 0.89 5.77
C GLU A 93 -11.33 0.87 4.55
N LEU A 94 -10.07 1.32 4.69
CA LEU A 94 -9.09 1.20 3.61
C LEU A 94 -8.88 -0.25 3.19
N THR A 95 -8.82 -1.18 4.15
CA THR A 95 -8.71 -2.62 3.86
C THR A 95 -9.82 -3.08 2.92
N TRP A 96 -11.06 -2.61 3.13
CA TRP A 96 -12.17 -2.92 2.22
C TRP A 96 -11.97 -2.32 0.83
N LEU A 97 -11.58 -1.04 0.73
CA LEU A 97 -11.30 -0.40 -0.56
C LEU A 97 -10.20 -1.15 -1.34
N LEU A 98 -9.14 -1.57 -0.64
CA LEU A 98 -8.05 -2.35 -1.24
C LEU A 98 -8.47 -3.76 -1.62
N THR A 99 -9.36 -4.38 -0.84
CA THR A 99 -9.93 -5.71 -1.15
C THR A 99 -10.63 -5.71 -2.49
N CYS A 100 -11.39 -4.64 -2.81
CA CYS A 100 -12.10 -4.52 -4.09
C CYS A 100 -11.16 -4.45 -5.31
N VAL A 101 -9.88 -4.11 -5.12
CA VAL A 101 -8.89 -4.08 -6.20
C VAL A 101 -7.88 -5.21 -6.13
N ALA A 102 -7.73 -5.89 -4.99
CA ALA A 102 -6.81 -7.01 -4.84
C ALA A 102 -7.29 -8.22 -5.68
N ALA A 103 -6.46 -8.67 -6.63
CA ALA A 103 -6.80 -9.84 -7.42
C ALA A 103 -6.73 -11.11 -6.56
N LYS A 104 -7.76 -11.96 -6.59
CA LYS A 104 -7.77 -13.27 -5.90
C LYS A 104 -6.52 -14.10 -6.20
N GLY A 105 -6.07 -14.09 -7.46
CA GLY A 105 -4.87 -14.81 -7.89
C GLY A 105 -3.58 -14.36 -7.20
N LEU A 106 -3.48 -13.08 -6.80
CA LEU A 106 -2.37 -12.58 -6.00
C LEU A 106 -2.35 -13.27 -4.64
N LEU A 107 -3.49 -13.29 -3.94
CA LEU A 107 -3.63 -13.91 -2.61
C LEU A 107 -3.48 -15.43 -2.65
N ASN A 108 -3.94 -16.10 -3.72
CA ASN A 108 -3.67 -17.54 -3.93
C ASN A 108 -2.17 -17.88 -3.91
N ARG A 109 -1.28 -16.92 -4.20
CA ARG A 109 0.17 -17.13 -4.23
C ARG A 109 0.88 -16.71 -2.93
N ALA A 110 0.15 -16.18 -1.96
CA ALA A 110 0.72 -15.80 -0.67
C ALA A 110 1.33 -17.01 0.03
N HIS A 111 2.58 -16.89 0.50
CA HIS A 111 3.33 -17.99 1.09
C HIS A 111 2.60 -18.66 2.26
N ALA A 112 1.97 -17.88 3.14
CA ALA A 112 1.25 -18.42 4.30
C ALA A 112 0.02 -19.27 3.89
N TYR A 113 -0.73 -18.82 2.88
CA TYR A 113 -1.87 -19.57 2.35
C TYR A 113 -1.39 -20.85 1.66
N LYS A 114 -0.43 -20.72 0.73
CA LYS A 114 0.15 -21.87 0.02
C LYS A 114 0.71 -22.92 0.96
N ALA A 115 1.49 -22.52 1.97
CA ALA A 115 2.06 -23.46 2.93
C ALA A 115 0.99 -24.22 3.74
N SER A 116 -0.16 -23.59 4.01
CA SER A 116 -1.29 -24.25 4.69
C SER A 116 -2.00 -25.22 3.75
N VAL A 117 -2.22 -24.83 2.50
CA VAL A 117 -2.78 -25.70 1.45
C VAL A 117 -1.88 -26.91 1.20
N ASP A 118 -0.57 -26.70 1.02
CA ASP A 118 0.40 -27.77 0.76
C ASP A 118 0.37 -28.80 1.89
N LYS A 119 0.34 -28.33 3.16
CA LYS A 119 0.23 -29.20 4.34
C LYS A 119 -1.07 -30.02 4.36
N ASN A 120 -2.20 -29.40 4.01
CA ASN A 120 -3.49 -30.10 3.97
C ASN A 120 -3.51 -31.17 2.88
N VAL A 121 -3.00 -30.85 1.69
CA VAL A 121 -2.91 -31.78 0.56
C VAL A 121 -1.98 -32.95 0.88
N GLU A 122 -0.82 -32.69 1.48
CA GLU A 122 0.10 -33.74 1.96
C GLU A 122 -0.56 -34.64 3.03
N GLY A 123 -1.47 -34.08 3.83
CA GLY A 123 -2.28 -34.81 4.81
C GLY A 123 -3.48 -35.55 4.23
N GLY A 124 -3.78 -35.41 2.92
CA GLY A 124 -4.98 -35.97 2.30
C GLY A 124 -6.29 -35.28 2.69
N GLU A 125 -6.21 -34.06 3.23
CA GLU A 125 -7.37 -33.24 3.58
C GLU A 125 -7.80 -32.32 2.42
N ASP A 126 -8.96 -31.68 2.58
CA ASP A 126 -9.38 -30.60 1.67
C ASP A 126 -8.32 -29.48 1.66
N PRO A 127 -7.92 -28.94 0.50
CA PRO A 127 -6.91 -27.88 0.41
C PRO A 127 -7.15 -26.70 1.35
N ASP A 128 -8.41 -26.30 1.56
CA ASP A 128 -8.78 -25.16 2.39
C ASP A 128 -9.21 -25.56 3.82
N ALA A 129 -9.01 -26.82 4.24
CA ALA A 129 -9.30 -27.30 5.59
C ALA A 129 -8.63 -26.42 6.66
N GLY A 130 -9.43 -25.89 7.60
CA GLY A 130 -8.93 -25.02 8.68
C GLY A 130 -8.39 -23.65 8.24
N ILE A 131 -8.48 -23.29 6.95
CA ILE A 131 -8.03 -21.99 6.44
C ILE A 131 -9.16 -20.98 6.61
N THR A 132 -8.91 -19.93 7.39
CA THR A 132 -9.87 -18.83 7.58
C THR A 132 -9.66 -17.73 6.55
N MET A 133 -10.70 -16.93 6.29
CA MET A 133 -10.57 -15.70 5.51
C MET A 133 -9.57 -14.72 6.13
N GLY A 134 -9.38 -14.74 7.45
CA GLY A 134 -8.32 -13.99 8.10
C GLY A 134 -6.94 -14.38 7.61
N LEU A 135 -6.62 -15.68 7.57
CA LEU A 135 -5.35 -16.19 7.05
C LEU A 135 -5.18 -15.92 5.55
N TYR A 136 -6.26 -15.99 4.77
CA TYR A 136 -6.21 -15.74 3.34
C TYR A 136 -6.07 -14.26 2.98
N SER A 137 -6.72 -13.36 3.73
CA SER A 137 -6.86 -11.95 3.37
C SER A 137 -5.96 -10.99 4.16
N TYR A 138 -5.23 -11.43 5.19
CA TYR A 138 -4.35 -10.53 5.96
C TYR A 138 -3.29 -9.78 5.14
N PRO A 139 -2.78 -10.26 3.98
CA PRO A 139 -1.88 -9.44 3.17
C PRO A 139 -2.53 -8.13 2.70
N VAL A 140 -3.86 -8.10 2.53
CA VAL A 140 -4.61 -6.88 2.19
C VAL A 140 -4.71 -5.94 3.38
N LEU A 141 -4.93 -6.47 4.60
CA LEU A 141 -4.90 -5.68 5.83
C LEU A 141 -3.50 -5.08 6.06
N MET A 142 -2.45 -5.87 5.85
CA MET A 142 -1.06 -5.38 5.94
C MET A 142 -0.76 -4.32 4.87
N ALA A 143 -1.29 -4.46 3.66
CA ALA A 143 -1.21 -3.42 2.64
C ALA A 143 -1.91 -2.14 3.09
N ALA A 144 -3.08 -2.23 3.72
CA ALA A 144 -3.76 -1.06 4.28
C ALA A 144 -2.94 -0.38 5.39
N ASP A 145 -2.32 -1.15 6.29
CA ASP A 145 -1.44 -0.62 7.34
C ASP A 145 -0.28 0.20 6.75
N ILE A 146 0.35 -0.30 5.69
CA ILE A 146 1.50 0.34 5.03
C ILE A 146 1.05 1.58 4.22
N LEU A 147 0.02 1.40 3.39
CA LEU A 147 -0.42 2.40 2.41
C LEU A 147 -1.18 3.56 3.04
N MET A 148 -1.90 3.36 4.16
CA MET A 148 -2.59 4.43 4.89
C MET A 148 -1.65 5.58 5.27
N PHE A 149 -0.40 5.25 5.58
CA PHE A 149 0.59 6.23 5.98
C PHE A 149 1.58 6.54 4.86
N ASN A 150 1.44 5.99 3.65
CA ASN A 150 2.40 6.17 2.56
C ASN A 150 3.85 5.93 3.02
N ALA A 151 4.09 4.79 3.68
CA ALA A 151 5.42 4.44 4.14
C ALA A 151 6.38 4.26 2.95
N HIS A 152 7.57 4.85 3.03
CA HIS A 152 8.61 4.70 2.01
C HIS A 152 9.41 3.42 2.24
N LYS A 153 9.69 3.11 3.52
CA LYS A 153 10.46 1.93 3.93
C LYS A 153 9.66 1.13 4.97
N VAL A 154 9.68 -0.19 4.83
CA VAL A 154 9.03 -1.11 5.77
C VAL A 154 10.09 -2.12 6.25
N PRO A 155 10.61 -1.98 7.48
CA PRO A 155 11.57 -2.91 8.05
C PRO A 155 10.92 -4.28 8.22
N VAL A 156 11.46 -5.29 7.54
CA VAL A 156 10.88 -6.65 7.54
C VAL A 156 11.96 -7.73 7.48
N GLY A 157 11.60 -8.93 7.92
CA GLY A 157 12.40 -10.13 7.65
C GLY A 157 12.34 -10.53 6.17
N ARG A 158 13.33 -11.31 5.70
CA ARG A 158 13.37 -11.80 4.31
C ARG A 158 12.13 -12.60 3.92
N ASP A 159 11.51 -13.28 4.88
CA ASP A 159 10.28 -14.07 4.72
C ASP A 159 9.03 -13.20 4.50
N GLN A 160 9.10 -11.89 4.79
CA GLN A 160 7.98 -10.95 4.67
C GLN A 160 8.12 -9.98 3.48
N ILE A 161 9.15 -10.15 2.63
CA ILE A 161 9.34 -9.32 1.42
C ILE A 161 8.10 -9.41 0.51
N GLN A 162 7.55 -10.60 0.34
CA GLN A 162 6.36 -10.83 -0.48
C GLN A 162 5.17 -9.97 -0.03
N HIS A 163 5.01 -9.71 1.27
CA HIS A 163 3.91 -8.87 1.75
C HIS A 163 4.08 -7.41 1.35
N VAL A 164 5.31 -6.90 1.33
CA VAL A 164 5.61 -5.55 0.85
C VAL A 164 5.39 -5.46 -0.66
N GLU A 165 5.79 -6.48 -1.42
CA GLU A 165 5.51 -6.58 -2.86
C GLU A 165 4.01 -6.61 -3.14
N MET A 166 3.22 -7.38 -2.38
CA MET A 166 1.77 -7.39 -2.48
C MET A 166 1.15 -6.02 -2.18
N ALA A 167 1.66 -5.30 -1.18
CA ALA A 167 1.20 -3.95 -0.89
C ALA A 167 1.49 -2.98 -2.06
N ARG A 168 2.65 -3.12 -2.72
CA ARG A 168 2.96 -2.37 -3.94
C ARG A 168 1.99 -2.69 -5.06
N ASP A 169 1.78 -3.96 -5.39
CA ASP A 169 0.88 -4.38 -6.48
C ASP A 169 -0.56 -3.88 -6.26
N ILE A 170 -1.06 -4.01 -5.04
CA ILE A 170 -2.40 -3.55 -4.66
C ILE A 170 -2.49 -2.02 -4.76
N GLY A 171 -1.49 -1.30 -4.23
CA GLY A 171 -1.43 0.17 -4.28
C GLY A 171 -1.34 0.73 -5.70
N GLN A 172 -0.49 0.13 -6.56
CA GLN A 172 -0.38 0.50 -7.98
C GLN A 172 -1.71 0.29 -8.70
N ARG A 173 -2.38 -0.84 -8.45
CA ARG A 173 -3.68 -1.12 -9.06
C ARG A 173 -4.74 -0.13 -8.60
N PHE A 174 -4.76 0.27 -7.32
CA PHE A 174 -5.64 1.32 -6.84
C PHE A 174 -5.37 2.66 -7.53
N ASN A 175 -4.10 3.09 -7.59
CA ASN A 175 -3.69 4.31 -8.30
C ASN A 175 -4.11 4.28 -9.78
N HIS A 176 -3.96 3.14 -10.45
CA HIS A 176 -4.37 3.00 -11.85
C HIS A 176 -5.89 3.14 -12.04
N LEU A 177 -6.68 2.49 -11.19
CA LEU A 177 -8.15 2.46 -11.32
C LEU A 177 -8.82 3.77 -10.89
N PHE A 178 -8.35 4.37 -9.80
CA PHE A 178 -9.01 5.51 -9.15
C PHE A 178 -8.20 6.80 -9.15
N GLY A 179 -6.92 6.74 -9.54
CA GLY A 179 -5.99 7.89 -9.51
C GLY A 179 -6.37 9.03 -10.46
N GLN A 180 -6.92 8.72 -11.64
CA GLN A 180 -7.20 9.72 -12.68
C GLN A 180 -5.98 10.62 -12.99
N GLY A 181 -4.77 10.05 -12.98
CA GLY A 181 -3.50 10.79 -13.15
C GLY A 181 -2.86 11.29 -11.85
N LYS A 182 -3.53 11.16 -10.70
CA LYS A 182 -2.96 11.34 -9.36
C LYS A 182 -2.49 10.01 -8.79
N GLU A 183 -1.27 9.97 -8.27
CA GLU A 183 -0.79 8.86 -7.45
C GLU A 183 -1.16 9.12 -5.99
N PHE A 184 -2.10 8.33 -5.44
CA PHE A 184 -2.48 8.44 -4.02
C PHE A 184 -1.45 7.76 -3.12
N PHE A 185 -0.98 6.59 -3.55
CA PHE A 185 -0.06 5.79 -2.78
C PHE A 185 1.38 5.91 -3.26
N ALA A 186 2.30 6.12 -2.32
CA ALA A 186 3.73 5.89 -2.50
C ALA A 186 4.02 4.40 -2.41
N MET A 187 4.90 3.89 -3.27
CA MET A 187 5.20 2.46 -3.30
C MET A 187 6.27 2.10 -2.26
N PRO A 188 5.93 1.31 -1.23
CA PRO A 188 6.85 0.98 -0.16
C PRO A 188 8.01 0.11 -0.65
N GLU A 189 9.16 0.21 -0.02
CA GLU A 189 10.29 -0.70 -0.22
C GLU A 189 10.59 -1.47 1.07
N ALA A 190 10.89 -2.76 0.92
CA ALA A 190 11.33 -3.57 2.03
C ALA A 190 12.71 -3.08 2.50
N LEU A 191 12.87 -2.88 3.81
CA LEU A 191 14.15 -2.60 4.44
C LEU A 191 14.59 -3.86 5.19
N ILE A 192 15.65 -4.51 4.70
CA ILE A 192 16.23 -5.69 5.32
C ILE A 192 17.43 -5.26 6.17
N GLU A 193 17.41 -5.57 7.46
CA GLU A 193 18.59 -5.38 8.31
C GLU A 193 19.56 -6.55 8.10
N GLU A 194 20.68 -6.30 7.43
CA GLU A 194 21.69 -7.33 7.13
C GLU A 194 22.50 -7.77 8.36
N SER A 195 22.57 -6.91 9.38
CA SER A 195 23.49 -7.04 10.53
C SER A 195 22.89 -7.67 11.78
N VAL A 196 21.63 -8.10 11.76
CA VAL A 196 21.01 -8.71 12.94
C VAL A 196 21.31 -10.21 12.97
N ALA A 197 22.34 -10.58 13.72
CA ALA A 197 22.58 -11.97 14.08
C ALA A 197 21.36 -12.51 14.86
N THR A 198 20.80 -13.62 14.38
CA THR A 198 19.76 -14.33 15.14
C THR A 198 20.36 -14.86 16.43
N LEU A 199 19.87 -14.40 17.58
CA LEU A 199 20.38 -14.87 18.87
C LEU A 199 20.07 -16.35 19.11
N PRO A 200 21.05 -17.15 19.57
CA PRO A 200 20.80 -18.50 20.02
C PRO A 200 20.03 -18.50 21.35
N GLY A 201 19.23 -19.53 21.54
CA GLY A 201 18.53 -19.83 22.79
C GLY A 201 19.42 -20.59 23.78
N LEU A 202 18.79 -21.08 24.84
CA LEU A 202 19.44 -21.85 25.91
C LEU A 202 20.13 -23.13 25.43
N ASP A 203 19.76 -23.64 24.25
CA ASP A 203 20.21 -24.91 23.69
C ASP A 203 21.05 -24.72 22.40
N GLY A 204 21.42 -23.48 22.07
CA GLY A 204 22.17 -23.14 20.86
C GLY A 204 21.35 -23.02 19.57
N ARG A 205 20.09 -23.48 19.52
CA ARG A 205 19.19 -23.25 18.38
C ARG A 205 18.72 -21.79 18.36
N LYS A 206 18.10 -21.31 17.28
CA LYS A 206 17.45 -19.98 17.27
C LYS A 206 16.55 -19.80 18.49
N MET A 207 16.68 -18.68 19.20
CA MET A 207 15.84 -18.38 20.35
C MET A 207 14.38 -18.23 19.90
N SER A 208 13.49 -19.10 20.40
CA SER A 208 12.07 -19.12 20.08
C SER A 208 11.26 -19.75 21.21
N LYS A 209 10.08 -19.20 21.48
CA LYS A 209 9.12 -19.78 22.44
C LYS A 209 8.70 -21.20 22.06
N SER A 210 8.60 -21.49 20.77
CA SER A 210 8.22 -22.82 20.28
C SER A 210 9.23 -23.91 20.64
N TYR A 211 10.47 -23.53 20.93
CA TYR A 211 11.54 -24.45 21.34
C TYR A 211 11.76 -24.46 22.85
N ASP A 212 11.00 -23.68 23.62
CA ASP A 212 11.16 -23.48 25.06
C ASP A 212 12.60 -23.15 25.48
N ASN A 213 13.31 -22.40 24.63
CA ASN A 213 14.74 -22.10 24.79
C ASN A 213 15.01 -20.60 24.98
N THR A 214 14.04 -19.85 25.49
CA THR A 214 14.14 -18.38 25.58
C THR A 214 14.73 -17.88 26.89
N ILE A 215 15.40 -16.73 26.85
CA ILE A 215 15.67 -15.90 28.03
C ILE A 215 14.57 -14.81 28.06
N PRO A 216 13.67 -14.81 29.05
CA PRO A 216 12.67 -13.76 29.20
C PRO A 216 13.32 -12.38 29.38
N LEU A 217 12.71 -11.32 28.81
CA LEU A 217 13.34 -10.00 28.77
C LEU A 217 13.24 -9.24 30.11
N PHE A 218 12.02 -9.06 30.64
CA PHE A 218 11.75 -8.27 31.84
C PHE A 218 11.12 -9.12 32.96
N THR A 219 11.77 -10.23 33.28
CA THR A 219 11.51 -11.01 34.51
C THR A 219 12.38 -10.51 35.67
N SER A 220 12.16 -11.02 36.88
CA SER A 220 13.03 -10.69 38.01
C SER A 220 14.50 -11.04 37.72
N ALA A 221 15.43 -10.35 38.39
CA ALA A 221 16.86 -10.65 38.28
C ALA A 221 17.18 -12.12 38.64
N LYS A 222 16.45 -12.67 39.62
CA LYS A 222 16.54 -14.08 39.99
C LYS A 222 16.12 -14.99 38.83
N ASP A 223 14.97 -14.74 38.21
CA ASP A 223 14.47 -15.59 37.12
C ASP A 223 15.38 -15.51 35.88
N MET A 224 15.96 -14.34 35.61
CA MET A 224 16.95 -14.17 34.53
C MET A 224 18.21 -14.99 34.83
N LYS A 225 18.73 -14.91 36.06
CA LYS A 225 19.87 -15.72 36.50
C LYS A 225 19.59 -17.22 36.38
N ASP A 226 18.39 -17.64 36.79
CA ASP A 226 17.96 -19.03 36.70
C ASP A 226 17.85 -19.47 35.23
N ALA A 227 17.36 -18.62 34.33
CA ALA A 227 17.34 -18.89 32.88
C ALA A 227 18.74 -19.03 32.30
N ILE A 228 19.64 -18.09 32.62
CA ILE A 228 21.04 -18.11 32.15
C ILE A 228 21.78 -19.35 32.68
N SER A 229 21.47 -19.80 33.90
CA SER A 229 22.09 -21.00 34.47
C SER A 229 21.81 -22.27 33.64
N ARG A 230 20.66 -22.32 32.93
CA ARG A 230 20.23 -23.43 32.07
C ARG A 230 20.85 -23.43 30.67
N ILE A 231 21.63 -22.40 30.29
CA ILE A 231 22.34 -22.39 29.01
C ILE A 231 23.20 -23.64 28.91
N VAL A 232 23.03 -24.41 27.84
CA VAL A 232 23.77 -25.66 27.62
C VAL A 232 25.23 -25.32 27.32
N THR A 233 26.15 -25.95 28.01
CA THR A 233 27.60 -25.81 27.77
C THR A 233 28.21 -27.19 27.67
N ASP A 234 29.48 -27.27 27.28
CA ASP A 234 30.20 -28.54 27.32
C ASP A 234 30.67 -28.92 28.73
N SER A 235 31.29 -30.11 28.85
CA SER A 235 31.74 -30.70 30.11
C SER A 235 33.15 -30.27 30.54
N ARG A 236 33.78 -29.27 29.87
CA ARG A 236 35.15 -28.84 30.21
C ARG A 236 35.21 -28.23 31.61
N ALA A 237 36.20 -28.65 32.39
CA ALA A 237 36.40 -28.21 33.77
C ALA A 237 36.90 -26.74 33.85
N PRO A 238 36.78 -26.07 35.02
CA PRO A 238 37.54 -24.85 35.29
C PRO A 238 39.05 -25.09 35.12
N GLY A 239 39.75 -24.17 34.45
CA GLY A 239 41.16 -24.31 34.06
C GLY A 239 41.35 -24.89 32.65
N GLU A 240 40.35 -25.56 32.08
CA GLU A 240 40.41 -26.04 30.70
C GLU A 240 39.93 -24.97 29.70
N ALA A 241 40.72 -24.74 28.66
CA ALA A 241 40.44 -23.79 27.60
C ALA A 241 39.10 -24.08 26.89
N LYS A 242 38.26 -23.07 26.76
CA LYS A 242 36.95 -23.13 26.11
C LYS A 242 37.00 -22.45 24.76
N ASP A 243 36.38 -23.08 23.77
CA ASP A 243 36.30 -22.55 22.41
C ASP A 243 35.13 -21.55 22.33
N PRO A 244 35.40 -20.24 22.19
CA PRO A 244 34.36 -19.22 22.13
C PRO A 244 33.56 -19.28 20.83
N ASP A 245 34.19 -19.72 19.74
CA ASP A 245 33.59 -19.72 18.40
C ASP A 245 32.53 -20.83 18.26
N ASN A 246 32.62 -21.88 19.11
CA ASN A 246 31.63 -22.94 19.25
C ASN A 246 30.73 -22.80 20.50
N SER A 247 30.74 -21.63 21.16
CA SER A 247 29.94 -21.39 22.38
C SER A 247 28.81 -20.39 22.13
N HIS A 248 27.56 -20.86 22.20
CA HIS A 248 26.41 -19.96 22.12
C HIS A 248 26.28 -19.03 23.33
N LEU A 249 26.91 -19.37 24.47
CA LEU A 249 27.06 -18.44 25.59
C LEU A 249 27.93 -17.24 25.20
N PHE A 250 29.03 -17.47 24.48
CA PHE A 250 29.87 -16.38 23.97
C PHE A 250 29.13 -15.52 22.96
N THR A 251 28.35 -16.13 22.05
CA THR A 251 27.48 -15.39 21.11
C THR A 251 26.48 -14.49 21.84
N LEU A 252 25.83 -15.01 22.91
CA LEU A 252 24.93 -14.21 23.74
C LEU A 252 25.66 -13.06 24.42
N TYR A 253 26.84 -13.30 25.00
CA TYR A 253 27.64 -12.26 25.64
C TYR A 253 28.05 -11.16 24.65
N GLN A 254 28.58 -11.54 23.49
CA GLN A 254 29.02 -10.61 22.44
C GLN A 254 27.90 -9.67 21.96
N ALA A 255 26.65 -10.14 21.94
CA ALA A 255 25.53 -9.32 21.48
C ALA A 255 25.17 -8.14 22.40
N PHE A 256 25.65 -8.13 23.64
CA PHE A 256 25.40 -7.08 24.63
C PHE A 256 26.70 -6.43 25.12
N ALA A 257 27.84 -7.07 24.89
CA ALA A 257 29.15 -6.56 25.25
C ALA A 257 29.66 -5.53 24.24
N THR A 258 30.46 -4.57 24.73
CA THR A 258 31.36 -3.79 23.88
C THR A 258 32.43 -4.70 23.26
N SER A 259 33.08 -4.24 22.18
CA SER A 259 34.15 -5.01 21.53
C SER A 259 35.30 -5.37 22.49
N GLU A 260 35.63 -4.47 23.43
CA GLU A 260 36.64 -4.70 24.46
C GLU A 260 36.21 -5.78 25.46
N GLN A 261 34.97 -5.68 25.98
CA GLN A 261 34.42 -6.69 26.89
C GLN A 261 34.33 -8.06 26.22
N ALA A 262 33.93 -8.12 24.94
CA ALA A 262 33.84 -9.37 24.19
C ALA A 262 35.23 -9.99 23.97
N ALA A 263 36.25 -9.18 23.62
CA ALA A 263 37.62 -9.64 23.47
C ALA A 263 38.19 -10.18 24.80
N GLY A 264 38.05 -9.43 25.89
CA GLY A 264 38.51 -9.87 27.21
C GLY A 264 37.82 -11.17 27.66
N PHE A 265 36.50 -11.27 27.47
CA PHE A 265 35.76 -12.49 27.78
C PHE A 265 36.19 -13.69 26.91
N ARG A 266 36.54 -13.44 25.65
CA ARG A 266 37.11 -14.45 24.74
C ARG A 266 38.43 -14.98 25.28
N ASP A 267 39.33 -14.09 25.68
CA ASP A 267 40.66 -14.44 26.19
C ASP A 267 40.58 -15.21 27.50
N GLU A 268 39.64 -14.86 28.38
CA GLU A 268 39.41 -15.60 29.63
C GLU A 268 38.83 -17.00 29.40
N LEU A 269 37.91 -17.17 28.44
CA LEU A 269 37.41 -18.50 28.06
C LEU A 269 38.56 -19.38 27.54
N LEU A 270 39.42 -18.84 26.69
CA LEU A 270 40.62 -19.52 26.22
C LEU A 270 41.63 -19.78 27.35
N GLY A 271 41.71 -18.88 28.33
CA GLY A 271 42.52 -18.99 29.54
C GLY A 271 41.95 -19.92 30.62
N GLY A 272 40.80 -20.56 30.39
CA GLY A 272 40.25 -21.59 31.25
C GLY A 272 39.12 -21.15 32.19
N LEU A 273 38.48 -20.00 31.98
CA LEU A 273 37.33 -19.54 32.78
C LEU A 273 36.28 -20.65 32.93
N GLY A 274 35.80 -20.94 34.14
CA GLY A 274 34.77 -21.96 34.37
C GLY A 274 33.39 -21.55 33.82
N TRP A 275 32.58 -22.51 33.34
CA TRP A 275 31.25 -22.21 32.77
C TRP A 275 30.28 -21.56 33.77
N GLY A 276 30.36 -21.93 35.06
CA GLY A 276 29.53 -21.31 36.10
C GLY A 276 29.81 -19.81 36.24
N GLU A 277 31.10 -19.44 36.23
CA GLU A 277 31.51 -18.04 36.30
C GLU A 277 31.20 -17.30 34.99
N ALA A 278 31.42 -17.94 33.83
CA ALA A 278 31.05 -17.38 32.53
C ALA A 278 29.55 -17.04 32.44
N LYS A 279 28.68 -17.93 32.94
CA LYS A 279 27.23 -17.69 33.06
C LYS A 279 26.91 -16.54 34.02
N ASN A 280 27.62 -16.46 35.15
CA ASN A 280 27.44 -15.36 36.10
C ASN A 280 27.83 -14.00 35.50
N ARG A 281 28.91 -13.93 34.70
CA ARG A 281 29.31 -12.72 33.97
C ARG A 281 28.30 -12.30 32.91
N LEU A 282 27.73 -13.24 32.16
CA LEU A 282 26.63 -12.96 31.25
C LEU A 282 25.42 -12.38 32.00
N PHE A 283 25.07 -12.97 33.14
CA PHE A 283 24.00 -12.45 33.98
C PHE A 283 24.29 -11.01 34.44
N GLN A 284 25.48 -10.73 34.96
CA GLN A 284 25.86 -9.38 35.40
C GLN A 284 25.82 -8.35 34.27
N LEU A 285 26.30 -8.71 33.07
CA LEU A 285 26.23 -7.85 31.89
C LEU A 285 24.79 -7.51 31.52
N LEU A 286 23.94 -8.54 31.39
CA LEU A 286 22.53 -8.35 31.01
C LEU A 286 21.75 -7.61 32.09
N ASP A 287 21.96 -7.93 33.36
CA ASP A 287 21.30 -7.26 34.48
C ASP A 287 21.70 -5.78 34.58
N GLY A 288 22.97 -5.46 34.30
CA GLY A 288 23.45 -4.08 34.20
C GLY A 288 22.82 -3.28 33.06
N GLU A 289 22.69 -3.87 31.86
CA GLU A 289 22.11 -3.17 30.69
C GLU A 289 20.57 -3.04 30.77
N LEU A 290 19.91 -4.07 31.33
CA LEU A 290 18.45 -4.20 31.33
C LEU A 290 17.82 -3.81 32.67
N GLY A 291 18.59 -3.58 33.73
CA GLY A 291 18.09 -3.29 35.08
C GLY A 291 17.13 -2.10 35.13
N GLU A 292 17.57 -0.93 34.67
CA GLU A 292 16.74 0.28 34.60
C GLU A 292 15.50 0.08 33.71
N LYS A 293 15.69 -0.61 32.57
CA LYS A 293 14.59 -0.90 31.64
C LYS A 293 13.56 -1.82 32.26
N ARG A 294 14.00 -2.80 33.06
CA ARG A 294 13.14 -3.72 33.79
C ARG A 294 12.34 -2.98 34.87
N GLU A 295 12.98 -2.08 35.62
CA GLU A 295 12.28 -1.22 36.58
C GLU A 295 11.21 -0.39 35.88
N ARG A 296 11.58 0.29 34.79
CA ARG A 296 10.65 1.08 33.97
C ARG A 296 9.51 0.25 33.41
N TYR A 297 9.78 -0.97 32.94
CA TYR A 297 8.78 -1.90 32.47
C TYR A 297 7.76 -2.22 33.57
N HIS A 298 8.21 -2.56 34.78
CA HIS A 298 7.32 -2.88 35.89
C HIS A 298 6.49 -1.67 36.36
N GLU A 299 7.05 -0.47 36.34
CA GLU A 299 6.30 0.77 36.60
C GLU A 299 5.15 0.95 35.60
N LEU A 300 5.43 0.77 34.30
CA LEU A 300 4.43 0.90 33.24
C LEU A 300 3.33 -0.18 33.35
N ILE A 301 3.71 -1.42 33.65
CA ILE A 301 2.76 -2.52 33.87
C ILE A 301 1.85 -2.24 35.08
N ALA A 302 2.40 -1.64 36.15
CA ALA A 302 1.62 -1.28 37.33
C ALA A 302 0.68 -0.08 37.09
N ARG A 303 0.87 0.68 36.00
CA ARG A 303 0.12 1.89 35.65
C ARG A 303 -0.46 1.81 34.23
N PRO A 304 -1.37 0.87 33.96
CA PRO A 304 -1.90 0.65 32.61
C PRO A 304 -2.66 1.86 32.03
N ALA A 305 -3.19 2.75 32.88
CA ALA A 305 -3.82 3.98 32.43
C ALA A 305 -2.83 4.92 31.70
N ASP A 306 -1.60 5.02 32.19
CA ASP A 306 -0.58 5.85 31.56
C ASP A 306 -0.18 5.29 30.18
N LEU A 307 -0.10 3.96 30.07
CA LEU A 307 0.13 3.28 28.79
C LEU A 307 -1.00 3.55 27.79
N GLU A 308 -2.24 3.55 28.27
CA GLU A 308 -3.41 3.88 27.47
C GLU A 308 -3.31 5.32 26.94
N ASP A 309 -3.02 6.30 27.80
CA ASP A 309 -2.89 7.70 27.42
C ASP A 309 -1.79 7.94 26.37
N ILE A 310 -0.65 7.25 26.51
CA ILE A 310 0.45 7.30 25.53
C ILE A 310 -0.01 6.76 24.18
N LEU A 311 -0.64 5.59 24.15
CA LEU A 311 -1.10 4.95 22.92
C LEU A 311 -2.22 5.76 22.24
N GLN A 312 -3.16 6.34 23.01
CA GLN A 312 -4.19 7.23 22.48
C GLN A 312 -3.60 8.51 21.90
N THR A 313 -2.57 9.08 22.53
CA THR A 313 -1.87 10.24 21.98
C THR A 313 -1.21 9.91 20.64
N GLY A 314 -0.56 8.74 20.53
CA GLY A 314 0.00 8.28 19.25
C GLY A 314 -1.07 7.95 18.21
N ALA A 315 -2.20 7.39 18.59
CA ALA A 315 -3.34 7.18 17.70
C ALA A 315 -3.88 8.52 17.16
N GLN A 316 -3.98 9.55 18.00
CA GLN A 316 -4.36 10.89 17.54
C GLN A 316 -3.34 11.46 16.53
N LYS A 317 -2.03 11.27 16.75
CA LYS A 317 -0.99 11.65 15.77
C LYS A 317 -1.19 10.92 14.43
N ALA A 318 -1.41 9.60 14.47
CA ALA A 318 -1.66 8.79 13.28
C ALA A 318 -2.95 9.23 12.55
N ARG A 319 -4.05 9.46 13.27
CA ARG A 319 -5.34 9.83 12.66
C ARG A 319 -5.33 11.22 12.02
N LYS A 320 -4.49 12.15 12.48
CA LYS A 320 -4.25 13.43 11.77
C LYS A 320 -3.76 13.22 10.32
N VAL A 321 -3.09 12.10 10.04
CA VAL A 321 -2.69 11.69 8.69
C VAL A 321 -3.77 10.84 8.02
N ALA A 322 -4.26 9.81 8.72
CA ALA A 322 -5.14 8.80 8.15
C ALA A 322 -6.53 9.35 7.77
N THR A 323 -7.18 10.14 8.65
CA THR A 323 -8.55 10.64 8.43
C THR A 323 -8.69 11.48 7.15
N PRO A 324 -7.89 12.56 6.93
CA PRO A 324 -8.01 13.34 5.70
C PRO A 324 -7.54 12.57 4.46
N PHE A 325 -6.64 11.60 4.61
CA PHE A 325 -6.19 10.79 3.49
C PHE A 325 -7.27 9.80 3.05
N LEU A 326 -7.90 9.08 3.98
CA LEU A 326 -9.02 8.19 3.69
C LEU A 326 -10.19 8.95 3.07
N ALA A 327 -10.47 10.18 3.52
CA ALA A 327 -11.49 11.02 2.90
C ALA A 327 -11.21 11.26 1.39
N GLN A 328 -9.95 11.50 1.02
CA GLN A 328 -9.56 11.62 -0.40
C GLN A 328 -9.75 10.31 -1.16
N LEU A 329 -9.43 9.16 -0.55
CA LEU A 329 -9.61 7.85 -1.17
C LEU A 329 -11.09 7.53 -1.37
N ARG A 330 -11.93 7.83 -0.39
CA ARG A 330 -13.40 7.72 -0.47
C ARG A 330 -13.95 8.53 -1.63
N GLU A 331 -13.52 9.79 -1.78
CA GLU A 331 -13.90 10.63 -2.91
C GLU A 331 -13.46 10.01 -4.25
N ALA A 332 -12.24 9.47 -4.33
CA ALA A 332 -11.69 8.85 -5.53
C ALA A 332 -12.47 7.60 -5.99
N VAL A 333 -12.96 6.80 -5.04
CA VAL A 333 -13.78 5.62 -5.32
C VAL A 333 -15.28 5.93 -5.47
N GLY A 334 -15.66 7.20 -5.39
CA GLY A 334 -17.05 7.65 -5.55
C GLY A 334 -17.92 7.55 -4.29
N LEU A 335 -17.34 7.25 -3.12
CA LEU A 335 -18.02 7.29 -1.80
C LEU A 335 -18.07 8.72 -1.24
N ARG A 336 -18.46 9.65 -2.11
CA ARG A 336 -18.51 11.09 -1.87
C ARG A 336 -19.84 11.54 -1.32
N SER A 337 -19.84 12.72 -0.70
CA SER A 337 -21.07 13.35 -0.22
C SER A 337 -22.00 13.73 -1.37
N PHE A 338 -23.31 13.45 -1.23
CA PHE A 338 -24.32 13.82 -2.22
C PHE A 338 -24.60 15.34 -2.29
N VAL A 339 -24.22 16.11 -1.25
CA VAL A 339 -24.43 17.56 -1.24
C VAL A 339 -23.37 18.32 -2.05
N ASN A 340 -22.24 17.68 -2.33
CA ASN A 340 -21.25 18.19 -3.26
C ASN A 340 -21.54 17.58 -4.63
N GLN A 341 -22.38 18.26 -5.43
CA GLN A 341 -22.52 17.89 -6.83
C GLN A 341 -21.17 18.08 -7.51
N VAL A 342 -20.46 16.98 -7.73
CA VAL A 342 -19.35 16.97 -8.66
C VAL A 342 -19.96 17.32 -10.01
N GLN A 343 -19.62 18.50 -10.53
CA GLN A 343 -19.69 18.71 -11.97
C GLN A 343 -18.95 17.54 -12.57
N VAL A 344 -19.70 16.58 -13.10
CA VAL A 344 -19.15 15.64 -14.05
C VAL A 344 -18.65 16.57 -15.15
N ALA A 345 -17.36 16.91 -15.10
CA ALA A 345 -16.68 17.30 -16.29
C ALA A 345 -16.94 16.11 -17.19
N GLU A 346 -17.95 16.24 -18.06
CA GLU A 346 -18.12 15.32 -19.14
C GLU A 346 -16.73 15.24 -19.75
N THR A 347 -16.09 14.09 -19.60
CA THR A 347 -15.08 13.67 -20.56
C THR A 347 -15.82 13.36 -21.86
N GLY A 348 -16.66 14.28 -22.33
CA GLY A 348 -16.61 14.67 -23.71
C GLY A 348 -15.14 14.94 -23.95
N LYS A 349 -14.46 13.95 -24.53
CA LYS A 349 -13.43 14.26 -25.52
C LYS A 349 -13.94 15.53 -26.19
N LYS A 350 -13.20 16.64 -26.08
CA LYS A 350 -13.38 17.74 -27.03
C LYS A 350 -13.26 17.05 -28.39
N LYS A 351 -14.39 16.65 -28.97
CA LYS A 351 -14.48 16.36 -30.38
C LYS A 351 -13.99 17.68 -30.93
N ALA A 352 -12.85 17.65 -31.60
CA ALA A 352 -12.47 18.73 -32.50
C ALA A 352 -13.78 19.16 -33.19
N ALA A 353 -14.11 20.45 -33.10
CA ALA A 353 -15.28 20.99 -33.76
C ALA A 353 -15.30 20.39 -35.16
N LYS A 354 -16.27 19.51 -35.44
CA LYS A 354 -16.29 18.80 -36.72
C LYS A 354 -16.50 19.88 -37.75
N ALA A 355 -15.59 20.03 -38.71
CA ALA A 355 -15.88 20.84 -39.88
C ALA A 355 -17.13 20.28 -40.59
N ALA A 356 -17.82 21.12 -41.34
CA ALA A 356 -18.88 20.66 -42.23
C ALA A 356 -18.33 19.57 -43.16
N ARG A 357 -19.14 18.54 -43.44
CA ARG A 357 -18.69 17.36 -44.18
C ARG A 357 -19.74 16.83 -45.14
N PHE A 358 -19.27 16.38 -46.30
CA PHE A 358 -20.08 15.61 -47.22
C PHE A 358 -20.11 14.14 -46.82
N VAL A 359 -21.29 13.54 -46.87
CA VAL A 359 -21.51 12.10 -46.67
C VAL A 359 -22.19 11.56 -47.92
N SER A 360 -21.46 10.76 -48.69
CA SER A 360 -21.98 10.07 -49.87
C SER A 360 -22.57 8.72 -49.48
N PHE A 361 -23.69 8.35 -50.09
CA PHE A 361 -24.40 7.10 -49.85
C PHE A 361 -25.13 6.64 -51.12
N ARG A 362 -25.53 5.36 -51.14
CA ARG A 362 -26.36 4.79 -52.20
C ARG A 362 -27.80 4.71 -51.71
N GLU A 363 -28.75 5.11 -52.55
CA GLU A 363 -30.19 4.98 -52.30
C GLU A 363 -30.79 4.35 -53.56
N ASP A 364 -31.30 3.13 -53.40
CA ASP A 364 -31.72 2.24 -54.48
C ASP A 364 -30.62 2.06 -55.56
N ASP A 365 -30.92 2.38 -56.82
CA ASP A 365 -30.00 2.35 -57.96
C ASP A 365 -29.33 3.71 -58.24
N SER A 366 -29.39 4.64 -57.28
CA SER A 366 -28.82 5.97 -57.41
C SER A 366 -27.76 6.28 -56.35
N PHE A 367 -26.86 7.20 -56.67
CA PHE A 367 -25.86 7.73 -55.76
C PHE A 367 -26.26 9.12 -55.30
N ARG A 368 -26.13 9.40 -54.02
CA ARG A 368 -26.47 10.69 -53.41
C ARG A 368 -25.41 11.12 -52.42
N PHE A 369 -25.43 12.39 -52.07
CA PHE A 369 -24.68 12.92 -50.94
C PHE A 369 -25.56 13.82 -50.09
N ARG A 370 -25.17 13.99 -48.82
CA ARG A 370 -25.69 15.06 -47.97
C ARG A 370 -24.54 15.89 -47.41
N LEU A 371 -24.76 17.20 -47.31
CA LEU A 371 -23.85 18.09 -46.59
C LEU A 371 -24.36 18.24 -45.17
N LEU A 372 -23.51 17.94 -44.20
CA LEU A 372 -23.80 18.13 -42.78
C LEU A 372 -23.00 19.32 -42.24
N ALA A 373 -23.66 20.18 -41.47
CA ALA A 373 -23.03 21.23 -40.67
C ALA A 373 -22.16 20.64 -39.54
N ALA A 374 -21.44 21.51 -38.83
CA ALA A 374 -20.51 21.13 -37.76
C ALA A 374 -21.19 20.41 -36.58
N ASP A 375 -22.42 20.81 -36.27
CA ASP A 375 -23.31 20.20 -35.27
C ASP A 375 -23.98 18.89 -35.76
N GLY A 376 -23.87 18.59 -37.05
CA GLY A 376 -24.45 17.40 -37.69
C GLY A 376 -25.80 17.62 -38.34
N GLU A 377 -26.35 18.85 -38.34
CA GLU A 377 -27.58 19.16 -39.08
C GLU A 377 -27.37 19.07 -40.59
N GLN A 378 -28.39 18.60 -41.31
CA GLN A 378 -28.32 18.46 -42.75
C GLN A 378 -28.61 19.80 -43.43
N LEU A 379 -27.62 20.35 -44.12
CA LEU A 379 -27.76 21.58 -44.91
C LEU A 379 -28.30 21.30 -46.32
N LEU A 380 -27.85 20.20 -46.93
CA LEU A 380 -28.23 19.81 -48.29
C LEU A 380 -28.40 18.30 -48.42
N LEU A 381 -29.31 17.91 -49.30
CA LEU A 381 -29.45 16.58 -49.84
C LEU A 381 -29.41 16.64 -51.36
N SER A 382 -28.52 15.89 -51.98
CA SER A 382 -28.35 15.92 -53.44
C SER A 382 -29.52 15.30 -54.19
N ARG A 383 -29.67 15.63 -55.46
CA ARG A 383 -30.46 14.83 -56.41
C ARG A 383 -29.78 13.48 -56.68
N ASN A 384 -30.49 12.60 -57.39
CA ASN A 384 -30.01 11.27 -57.74
C ASN A 384 -28.97 11.35 -58.86
N PHE A 385 -27.81 10.71 -58.65
CA PHE A 385 -26.77 10.57 -59.68
C PHE A 385 -26.68 9.13 -60.17
N ALA A 386 -26.33 8.96 -61.45
CA ALA A 386 -26.19 7.66 -62.10
C ALA A 386 -25.03 6.83 -61.54
N ASP A 387 -23.96 7.48 -61.09
CA ASP A 387 -22.80 6.83 -60.48
C ASP A 387 -22.15 7.70 -59.39
N GLY A 388 -21.28 7.09 -58.57
CA GLY A 388 -20.55 7.80 -57.52
C GLY A 388 -19.55 8.83 -58.03
N LYS A 389 -19.10 8.72 -59.29
CA LYS A 389 -18.15 9.67 -59.89
C LYS A 389 -18.86 11.00 -60.22
N ALA A 390 -20.09 10.94 -60.73
CA ALA A 390 -20.93 12.09 -60.96
C ALA A 390 -21.28 12.82 -59.64
N ALA A 391 -21.68 12.07 -58.60
CA ALA A 391 -21.94 12.64 -57.27
C ALA A 391 -20.69 13.30 -56.66
N GLY A 392 -19.52 12.68 -56.83
CA GLY A 392 -18.23 13.22 -56.38
C GLY A 392 -17.80 14.47 -57.13
N ALA A 393 -18.05 14.55 -58.45
CA ALA A 393 -17.74 15.74 -59.25
C ALA A 393 -18.53 16.97 -58.78
N VAL A 394 -19.83 16.81 -58.51
CA VAL A 394 -20.68 17.86 -57.95
C VAL A 394 -20.20 18.29 -56.57
N THR A 395 -19.87 17.35 -55.69
CA THR A 395 -19.32 17.67 -54.35
C THR A 395 -18.06 18.53 -54.46
N LYS A 396 -17.15 18.18 -55.38
CA LYS A 396 -15.91 18.94 -55.61
C LYS A 396 -16.18 20.34 -56.16
N GLN A 397 -17.18 20.50 -57.03
CA GLN A 397 -17.56 21.80 -57.58
C GLN A 397 -18.19 22.70 -56.50
N LEU A 398 -19.03 22.15 -55.62
CA LEU A 398 -19.57 22.87 -54.46
C LEU A 398 -18.48 23.33 -53.48
N GLN A 399 -17.38 22.57 -53.36
CA GLN A 399 -16.23 22.91 -52.51
C GLN A 399 -15.18 23.78 -53.22
N SER A 400 -15.40 24.19 -54.47
CA SER A 400 -14.40 24.91 -55.27
C SER A 400 -14.21 26.38 -54.86
N GLY A 401 -15.07 26.92 -53.98
CA GLY A 401 -15.08 28.32 -53.59
C GLY A 401 -15.70 29.26 -54.63
N GLN A 402 -16.31 28.73 -55.69
CA GLN A 402 -17.10 29.52 -56.64
C GLN A 402 -18.40 30.03 -56.00
N ALA A 403 -18.92 31.15 -56.52
CA ALA A 403 -20.21 31.68 -56.07
C ALA A 403 -21.32 30.65 -56.33
N LEU A 404 -22.08 30.31 -55.29
CA LEU A 404 -23.18 29.34 -55.36
C LEU A 404 -24.44 30.00 -55.91
N ASP A 405 -25.07 29.39 -56.91
CA ASP A 405 -26.43 29.73 -57.34
C ASP A 405 -27.41 29.05 -56.36
N ILE A 406 -27.89 29.83 -55.38
CA ILE A 406 -28.85 29.40 -54.36
C ILE A 406 -30.18 30.07 -54.65
N ARG A 407 -31.25 29.28 -54.81
CA ARG A 407 -32.60 29.75 -55.12
C ARG A 407 -33.54 29.46 -53.96
N PRO A 408 -33.94 30.48 -53.18
CA PRO A 408 -34.90 30.32 -52.09
C PRO A 408 -36.31 30.06 -52.62
N GLU A 409 -37.02 29.10 -52.02
CA GLU A 409 -38.40 28.76 -52.34
C GLU A 409 -39.19 28.55 -51.04
N ALA A 410 -40.00 29.54 -50.65
CA ALA A 410 -40.79 29.52 -49.41
C ALA A 410 -39.93 29.09 -48.19
N ARG A 411 -40.16 27.90 -47.63
CA ARG A 411 -39.47 27.42 -46.43
C ARG A 411 -38.27 26.50 -46.73
N ALA A 412 -37.76 26.49 -47.97
CA ALA A 412 -36.58 25.73 -48.38
C ALA A 412 -35.75 26.52 -49.40
N PHE A 413 -34.63 25.95 -49.84
CA PHE A 413 -33.85 26.48 -50.95
C PHE A 413 -33.20 25.35 -51.75
N SER A 414 -32.90 25.62 -53.01
CA SER A 414 -32.21 24.70 -53.91
C SER A 414 -30.85 25.27 -54.35
N VAL A 415 -29.91 24.38 -54.63
CA VAL A 415 -28.56 24.73 -55.11
C VAL A 415 -28.40 24.24 -56.54
N TRP A 416 -27.92 25.13 -57.39
CA TRP A 416 -27.81 24.92 -58.83
C TRP A 416 -26.35 25.03 -59.27
N LEU A 417 -25.97 24.17 -60.22
CA LEU A 417 -24.69 24.21 -60.92
C LEU A 417 -24.96 24.09 -62.41
N ASP A 418 -24.34 24.97 -63.21
CA ASP A 418 -24.44 24.96 -64.68
C ASP A 418 -25.89 24.88 -65.22
N GLY A 419 -26.82 25.53 -64.52
CA GLY A 419 -28.24 25.57 -64.89
C GLY A 419 -29.07 24.36 -64.48
N ALA A 420 -28.50 23.40 -63.75
CA ALA A 420 -29.21 22.23 -63.21
C ALA A 420 -29.28 22.24 -61.67
N CYS A 421 -30.43 21.86 -61.11
CA CYS A 421 -30.58 21.70 -59.66
C CYS A 421 -29.83 20.44 -59.21
N VAL A 422 -28.88 20.61 -58.28
CA VAL A 422 -28.00 19.53 -57.82
C VAL A 422 -28.30 19.08 -56.39
N ALA A 423 -28.89 19.93 -55.57
CA ALA A 423 -29.25 19.61 -54.18
C ALA A 423 -30.34 20.54 -53.65
N ASP A 424 -31.07 20.06 -52.65
CA ASP A 424 -32.13 20.80 -51.96
C ASP A 424 -31.87 20.81 -50.45
N SER A 425 -32.30 21.87 -49.78
CA SER A 425 -32.32 21.93 -48.32
C SER A 425 -33.50 21.14 -47.75
N PRO A 426 -33.49 20.83 -46.44
CA PRO A 426 -34.72 20.53 -45.71
C PRO A 426 -35.70 21.71 -45.72
N GLU A 427 -36.94 21.46 -45.28
CA GLU A 427 -37.87 22.54 -44.95
C GLU A 427 -37.56 23.14 -43.56
N PHE A 428 -37.61 24.46 -43.46
CA PHE A 428 -37.30 25.23 -42.25
C PHE A 428 -38.57 25.76 -41.56
N ALA A 429 -38.42 26.25 -40.32
CA ALA A 429 -39.53 26.74 -39.49
C ALA A 429 -40.19 28.03 -40.04
N ASP A 430 -39.41 28.89 -40.69
CA ASP A 430 -39.80 30.17 -41.24
C ASP A 430 -38.71 30.68 -42.21
N ASP A 431 -38.96 31.84 -42.83
CA ASP A 431 -38.02 32.46 -43.78
C ASP A 431 -36.69 32.86 -43.10
N ALA A 432 -36.71 33.23 -41.82
CA ALA A 432 -35.51 33.61 -41.09
C ALA A 432 -34.58 32.41 -40.84
N ALA A 433 -35.15 31.25 -40.49
CA ALA A 433 -34.43 30.00 -40.34
C ALA A 433 -33.86 29.50 -41.67
N ARG A 434 -34.61 29.66 -42.77
CA ARG A 434 -34.10 29.37 -44.13
C ARG A 434 -32.90 30.26 -44.46
N ASP A 435 -33.01 31.56 -44.24
CA ASP A 435 -31.94 32.51 -44.58
C ASP A 435 -30.69 32.29 -43.72
N ALA A 436 -30.86 31.94 -42.43
CA ALA A 436 -29.76 31.51 -41.58
C ALA A 436 -29.08 30.23 -42.08
N ALA A 437 -29.84 29.27 -42.60
CA ALA A 437 -29.30 28.04 -43.18
C ALA A 437 -28.57 28.27 -44.51
N ILE A 438 -28.98 29.27 -45.31
CA ILE A 438 -28.24 29.71 -46.51
C ILE A 438 -26.86 30.26 -46.11
N GLU A 439 -26.78 31.07 -45.05
CA GLU A 439 -25.49 31.55 -44.53
C GLU A 439 -24.64 30.41 -43.97
N ALA A 440 -25.24 29.47 -43.22
CA ALA A 440 -24.54 28.29 -42.72
C ALA A 440 -23.97 27.43 -43.88
N LEU A 441 -24.72 27.31 -44.98
CA LEU A 441 -24.24 26.64 -46.19
C LEU A 441 -23.03 27.34 -46.82
N ARG A 442 -23.06 28.67 -46.93
CA ARG A 442 -21.93 29.45 -47.46
C ARG A 442 -20.68 29.27 -46.59
N VAL A 443 -20.82 29.32 -45.27
CA VAL A 443 -19.74 29.06 -44.33
C VAL A 443 -19.21 27.63 -44.46
N ALA A 444 -20.10 26.64 -44.54
CA ALA A 444 -19.74 25.23 -44.67
C ALA A 444 -18.96 24.89 -45.96
N LEU A 445 -19.16 25.66 -47.03
CA LEU A 445 -18.53 25.46 -48.34
C LEU A 445 -17.37 26.43 -48.60
N THR A 446 -17.06 27.33 -47.66
CA THR A 446 -15.88 28.20 -47.76
C THR A 446 -14.62 27.34 -47.62
N PRO A 447 -13.67 27.37 -48.58
CA PRO A 447 -12.42 26.64 -48.46
C PRO A 447 -11.67 27.07 -47.20
N VAL A 448 -11.23 26.11 -46.39
CA VAL A 448 -10.33 26.39 -45.27
C VAL A 448 -8.99 26.84 -45.88
N GLN A 449 -8.60 28.10 -45.67
CA GLN A 449 -7.23 28.54 -45.95
C GLN A 449 -6.33 27.86 -44.90
N ASP A 450 -5.38 27.05 -45.37
CA ASP A 450 -4.34 26.43 -44.53
C ASP A 450 -3.47 27.48 -43.83
#